data_AF-A0AAD2T6G2-F1
#
_entry.id   AF-A0AAD2T6G2-F1
#
_cell.length_a   1.000
_cell.length_b   1.000
_cell.length_c   1.000
_cell.angle_alpha   90.00
_cell.angle_beta   90.00
_cell.angle_gamma   90.00
#
_symmetry.space_group_name_H-M   'P 1'
#
loop_
_entity.id
_entity.type
_entity.pdbx_description
1 polymer ?
#
loop_
_entity_poly.entity_id
_entity_poly.type
_entity_poly.pdbx_seq_one_letter_code
_entity_poly.pdbx_strand_id
1 'polypeptide(L)'
;MPTHYTQKGKHLTIAERRLIEKWKDEGKSNRQIALLLGKAPQTIHNDIKRELVRQQVRKGKFELLYSADTAQSRYESARKKSVRKCRLDKATKEKILHYIKQKYSPEMMINAKKVNVPISTIYYWIHHGQLGLTYKDLIYPRKPKTEKKRASPRFKPAGK
;
A
#
# COMPACT_ATOMS: atom_id res chain seq x y z
N MET A 1 -29.36 -19.09 3.61
CA MET A 1 -28.43 -18.46 2.65
C MET A 1 -27.35 -17.74 3.45
N PRO A 2 -26.03 -17.93 3.21
CA PRO A 2 -25.01 -17.26 4.01
C PRO A 2 -25.03 -15.74 3.77
N THR A 3 -25.42 -14.97 4.79
CA THR A 3 -25.69 -13.52 4.80
C THR A 3 -24.45 -12.64 5.02
N HIS A 4 -23.24 -13.14 4.74
CA HIS A 4 -22.00 -12.43 5.10
C HIS A 4 -20.95 -12.58 4.00
N TYR A 5 -21.06 -11.75 2.95
CA TYR A 5 -19.97 -11.57 2.00
C TYR A 5 -19.27 -10.23 2.26
N THR A 6 -17.97 -10.26 2.52
CA THR A 6 -17.15 -9.04 2.45
C THR A 6 -17.32 -8.34 1.11
N GLN A 7 -17.56 -7.03 1.17
CA GLN A 7 -17.56 -6.15 0.00
C GLN A 7 -16.27 -6.31 -0.81
N LYS A 8 -16.41 -6.26 -2.15
CA LYS A 8 -15.31 -6.30 -3.12
C LYS A 8 -14.23 -5.28 -2.75
N GLY A 9 -12.96 -5.71 -2.74
CA GLY A 9 -11.81 -4.85 -2.42
C GLY A 9 -11.31 -4.91 -0.97
N LYS A 10 -11.97 -5.65 -0.08
CA LYS A 10 -11.46 -5.91 1.28
C LYS A 10 -10.41 -7.02 1.26
N HIS A 11 -9.17 -6.69 1.63
CA HIS A 11 -8.07 -7.63 1.72
C HIS A 11 -8.09 -8.39 3.05
N LEU A 12 -7.41 -9.56 3.09
CA LEU A 12 -7.15 -10.26 4.34
C LEU A 12 -6.15 -9.43 5.16
N THR A 13 -6.48 -9.19 6.42
CA THR A 13 -5.56 -8.56 7.38
C THR A 13 -4.64 -9.62 7.98
N ILE A 14 -3.51 -9.19 8.57
CA ILE A 14 -2.59 -10.10 9.27
C ILE A 14 -3.29 -10.87 10.39
N ALA A 15 -4.21 -10.23 11.12
CA ALA A 15 -4.99 -10.88 12.18
C ALA A 15 -5.89 -12.00 11.61
N GLU A 16 -6.56 -11.74 10.49
CA GLU A 16 -7.37 -12.75 9.80
C GLU A 16 -6.50 -13.91 9.31
N ARG A 17 -5.29 -13.65 8.79
CA ARG A 17 -4.37 -14.71 8.36
C ARG A 17 -3.88 -15.59 9.52
N ARG A 18 -3.59 -15.01 10.67
CA ARG A 18 -3.24 -15.77 11.89
C ARG A 18 -4.38 -16.66 12.36
N LEU A 19 -5.64 -16.21 12.20
CA LEU A 19 -6.81 -17.05 12.46
C LEU A 19 -6.93 -18.21 11.46
N ILE A 20 -6.63 -17.97 10.18
CA ILE A 20 -6.60 -19.02 9.15
C ILE A 20 -5.58 -20.10 9.51
N GLU A 21 -4.37 -19.71 9.92
CA GLU A 21 -3.30 -20.62 10.37
C GLU A 21 -3.77 -21.46 11.56
N LYS A 22 -4.22 -20.81 12.65
CA LYS A 22 -4.74 -21.51 13.83
C LYS A 22 -5.84 -22.51 13.49
N TRP A 23 -6.83 -22.11 12.69
CA TRP A 23 -7.94 -22.98 12.33
C TRP A 23 -7.55 -24.08 11.33
N LYS A 24 -6.47 -23.89 10.57
CA LYS A 24 -5.91 -24.94 9.74
C LYS A 24 -5.24 -26.02 10.57
N ASP A 25 -4.54 -25.63 11.63
CA ASP A 25 -3.94 -26.57 12.58
C ASP A 25 -5.02 -27.33 13.37
N GLU A 26 -6.17 -26.69 13.65
CA GLU A 26 -7.37 -27.34 14.20
C GLU A 26 -8.08 -28.28 13.19
N GLY A 27 -7.62 -28.37 11.94
CA GLY A 27 -8.21 -29.25 10.92
C GLY A 27 -9.49 -28.72 10.26
N LYS A 28 -9.83 -27.43 10.39
CA LYS A 28 -11.04 -26.86 9.78
C LYS A 28 -10.94 -26.80 8.26
N SER A 29 -12.09 -26.99 7.59
CA SER A 29 -12.18 -26.84 6.15
C SER A 29 -12.10 -25.37 5.73
N ASN A 30 -11.60 -25.11 4.52
CA ASN A 30 -11.49 -23.73 3.99
C ASN A 30 -12.86 -23.02 3.92
N ARG A 31 -13.94 -23.78 3.72
CA ARG A 31 -15.32 -23.24 3.71
C ARG A 31 -15.76 -22.81 5.10
N GLN A 32 -15.47 -23.60 6.13
CA GLN A 32 -15.76 -23.24 7.52
C GLN A 32 -14.98 -21.99 7.94
N ILE A 33 -13.68 -21.93 7.63
CA ILE A 33 -12.83 -20.77 7.90
C ILE A 33 -13.40 -19.51 7.23
N ALA A 34 -13.84 -19.63 5.99
CA ALA A 34 -14.44 -18.52 5.25
C ALA A 34 -15.75 -18.03 5.89
N LEU A 35 -16.59 -18.95 6.39
CA LEU A 35 -17.81 -18.60 7.13
C LEU A 35 -17.50 -17.86 8.43
N LEU A 36 -16.49 -18.31 9.19
CA LEU A 36 -16.06 -17.67 10.44
C LEU A 36 -15.53 -16.24 10.22
N LEU A 37 -14.84 -16.01 9.10
CA LEU A 37 -14.30 -14.67 8.75
C LEU A 37 -15.30 -13.80 7.97
N GLY A 38 -16.44 -14.33 7.55
CA GLY A 38 -17.35 -13.65 6.63
C GLY A 38 -16.71 -13.34 5.26
N LYS A 39 -15.83 -14.22 4.77
CA LYS A 39 -15.09 -14.09 3.51
C LYS A 39 -15.58 -15.10 2.47
N ALA A 40 -15.22 -14.86 1.21
CA ALA A 40 -15.44 -15.84 0.16
C ALA A 40 -14.55 -17.08 0.37
N PRO A 41 -15.07 -18.32 0.26
CA PRO A 41 -14.25 -19.54 0.34
C PRO A 41 -13.08 -19.56 -0.63
N GLN A 42 -13.26 -18.96 -1.81
CA GLN A 42 -12.22 -18.85 -2.84
C GLN A 42 -11.04 -17.98 -2.39
N THR A 43 -11.29 -16.93 -1.60
CA THR A 43 -10.22 -16.07 -1.07
C THR A 43 -9.31 -16.86 -0.13
N ILE A 44 -9.90 -17.63 0.78
CA ILE A 44 -9.16 -18.49 1.73
C ILE A 44 -8.38 -19.57 0.97
N HIS A 45 -9.00 -20.21 -0.03
CA HIS A 45 -8.31 -21.21 -0.86
C HIS A 45 -7.10 -20.60 -1.60
N ASN A 46 -7.26 -19.43 -2.21
CA ASN A 46 -6.20 -18.79 -2.97
C ASN A 46 -5.03 -18.32 -2.08
N ASP A 47 -5.32 -17.80 -0.88
CA ASP A 47 -4.30 -17.39 0.10
C ASP A 47 -3.47 -18.63 0.49
N ILE A 48 -4.13 -19.68 0.99
CA ILE A 48 -3.46 -20.93 1.39
C ILE A 48 -2.67 -21.55 0.23
N LYS A 49 -3.28 -21.71 -0.96
CA LYS A 49 -2.64 -22.35 -2.11
C LYS A 49 -1.35 -21.65 -2.53
N ARG A 50 -1.26 -20.32 -2.36
CA ARG A 50 -0.08 -19.53 -2.72
C ARG A 50 1.03 -19.60 -1.67
N GLU A 51 0.70 -19.98 -0.45
CA GLU A 51 1.50 -19.76 0.76
C GLU A 51 1.71 -21.05 1.57
N LEU A 52 1.61 -22.21 0.91
CA LEU A 52 2.11 -23.45 1.46
C LEU A 52 3.64 -23.41 1.48
N VAL A 53 4.19 -23.43 2.69
CA VAL A 53 5.63 -23.45 2.93
C VAL A 53 6.03 -24.83 3.40
N ARG A 54 7.12 -25.37 2.86
CA ARG A 54 7.72 -26.60 3.40
C ARG A 54 8.40 -26.27 4.71
N GLN A 55 7.80 -26.72 5.81
CA GLN A 55 8.34 -26.56 7.15
C GLN A 55 8.80 -27.91 7.69
N GLN A 56 9.90 -27.90 8.43
CA GLN A 56 10.40 -29.08 9.09
C GLN A 56 9.67 -29.26 10.42
N VAL A 57 8.81 -30.28 10.51
CA VAL A 57 8.05 -30.57 11.73
C VAL A 57 8.86 -31.45 12.69
N ARG A 58 9.70 -32.34 12.15
CA ARG A 58 10.62 -33.20 12.91
C ARG A 58 11.94 -33.39 12.15
N LYS A 59 12.99 -33.87 12.82
CA LYS A 59 14.27 -34.20 12.16
C LYS A 59 14.02 -35.14 10.96
N GLY A 60 14.24 -34.65 9.74
CA GLY A 60 13.99 -35.40 8.50
C GLY A 60 12.54 -35.43 7.97
N LYS A 61 11.55 -34.85 8.66
CA LYS A 61 10.15 -34.79 8.19
C LYS A 61 9.76 -33.36 7.82
N PHE A 62 9.43 -33.15 6.55
CA PHE A 62 8.96 -31.88 6.01
C PHE A 62 7.49 -31.98 5.62
N GLU A 63 6.70 -31.02 6.06
CA GLU A 63 5.28 -30.91 5.72
C GLU A 63 4.99 -29.55 5.09
N LEU A 64 3.99 -29.51 4.21
CA LEU A 64 3.51 -28.27 3.63
C LEU A 64 2.50 -27.65 4.59
N LEU A 65 2.95 -26.65 5.34
CA LEU A 65 2.12 -25.91 6.30
C LEU A 65 1.86 -24.50 5.78
N TYR A 66 0.69 -23.97 6.11
CA TYR A 66 0.37 -22.57 5.84
C TYR A 66 0.99 -21.71 6.94
N SER A 67 1.66 -20.62 6.59
CA SER A 67 2.22 -19.68 7.57
C SER A 67 1.76 -18.26 7.32
N ALA A 68 1.08 -17.65 8.30
CA ALA A 68 0.47 -16.33 8.14
C ALA A 68 1.50 -15.20 7.92
N ASP A 69 2.67 -15.30 8.53
CA ASP A 69 3.71 -14.27 8.39
C ASP A 69 4.36 -14.31 7.00
N THR A 70 4.58 -15.51 6.46
CA THR A 70 5.08 -15.68 5.09
C THR A 70 4.06 -15.18 4.06
N ALA A 71 2.79 -15.46 4.31
CA ALA A 71 1.67 -15.00 3.53
C ALA A 71 1.56 -13.48 3.47
N GLN A 72 1.60 -12.85 4.64
CA GLN A 72 1.60 -11.40 4.76
C GLN A 72 2.80 -10.77 4.04
N SER A 73 4.01 -11.31 4.26
CA SER A 73 5.24 -10.81 3.64
C SER A 73 5.17 -10.90 2.11
N ARG A 74 4.65 -12.00 1.57
CA ARG A 74 4.42 -12.19 0.14
C ARG A 74 3.43 -11.15 -0.39
N TYR A 75 2.29 -10.98 0.29
CA TYR A 75 1.30 -9.95 -0.08
C TYR A 75 1.90 -8.54 -0.10
N GLU A 76 2.65 -8.16 0.93
CA GLU A 76 3.30 -6.84 1.01
C GLU A 76 4.34 -6.63 -0.09
N SER A 77 5.15 -7.64 -0.38
CA SER A 77 6.14 -7.58 -1.46
C SER A 77 5.48 -7.42 -2.84
N ALA A 78 4.38 -8.14 -3.09
CA ALA A 78 3.59 -8.01 -4.31
C ALA A 78 2.88 -6.65 -4.38
N ARG A 79 2.35 -6.18 -3.25
CA ARG A 79 1.69 -4.87 -3.14
C ARG A 79 2.67 -3.73 -3.44
N LYS A 80 3.90 -3.79 -2.92
CA LYS A 80 4.97 -2.84 -3.25
C LYS A 80 5.29 -2.81 -4.75
N LYS A 81 5.21 -3.95 -5.44
CA LYS A 81 5.42 -4.06 -6.89
C LYS A 81 4.23 -3.61 -7.74
N SER A 82 3.03 -3.54 -7.17
CA SER A 82 1.81 -3.14 -7.89
C SER A 82 1.76 -1.63 -8.22
N VAL A 83 2.54 -0.82 -7.51
CA VAL A 83 2.61 0.64 -7.74
C VAL A 83 3.66 0.93 -8.81
N ARG A 84 3.33 1.87 -9.71
CA ARG A 84 4.27 2.35 -10.73
C ARG A 84 5.51 2.95 -10.05
N LYS A 85 6.68 2.40 -10.37
CA LYS A 85 7.96 2.95 -9.89
C LYS A 85 8.19 4.35 -10.47
N CYS A 86 8.76 5.23 -9.65
CA CYS A 86 9.19 6.55 -10.12
C CYS A 86 10.27 6.41 -11.19
N ARG A 87 10.09 7.07 -12.33
CA ARG A 87 11.11 7.18 -13.40
C ARG A 87 11.86 8.50 -13.23
N LEU A 88 12.59 8.64 -12.13
CA LEU A 88 13.43 9.82 -11.89
C LEU A 88 14.88 9.44 -12.17
N ASP A 89 15.43 10.02 -13.21
CA ASP A 89 16.85 9.87 -13.55
C ASP A 89 17.72 10.77 -12.66
N LYS A 90 18.95 10.31 -12.37
CA LYS A 90 19.87 11.00 -11.46
C LYS A 90 20.28 12.37 -12.01
N ALA A 91 20.63 12.46 -13.29
CA ALA A 91 21.02 13.72 -13.91
C ALA A 91 19.86 14.72 -13.93
N THR A 92 18.63 14.23 -14.16
CA THR A 92 17.42 15.05 -14.14
C THR A 92 17.11 15.57 -12.74
N LYS A 93 17.27 14.72 -11.71
CA LYS A 93 17.15 15.11 -10.30
C LYS A 93 18.14 16.21 -9.93
N GLU A 94 19.41 16.06 -10.29
CA GLU A 94 20.47 17.03 -10.00
C GLU A 94 20.22 18.38 -10.67
N LYS A 95 19.80 18.38 -11.95
CA LYS A 95 19.39 19.60 -12.66
C LYS A 95 18.25 20.31 -11.94
N ILE A 96 17.22 19.57 -11.51
CA ILE A 96 16.09 20.16 -10.78
C ILE A 96 16.53 20.78 -9.46
N LEU A 97 17.37 20.07 -8.69
CA LEU A 97 17.89 20.56 -7.42
C LEU A 97 18.76 21.81 -7.58
N HIS A 98 19.61 21.85 -8.62
CA HIS A 98 20.45 23.00 -8.95
C HIS A 98 19.62 24.27 -9.19
N TYR A 99 18.58 24.17 -10.02
CA TYR A 99 17.74 25.32 -10.34
C TYR A 99 16.89 25.78 -9.14
N ILE A 100 16.43 24.86 -8.30
CA ILE A 100 15.70 25.22 -7.08
C ILE A 100 16.61 25.96 -6.10
N LYS A 101 17.89 25.56 -5.98
CA LYS A 101 18.90 26.28 -5.19
C LYS A 101 19.12 27.71 -5.72
N GLN A 102 19.08 27.89 -7.04
CA GLN A 102 19.15 29.20 -7.71
C GLN A 102 17.86 30.03 -7.63
N LYS A 103 16.85 29.58 -6.87
CA LYS A 103 15.54 30.24 -6.81
C LYS A 103 14.88 30.33 -8.19
N TYR A 104 14.79 29.19 -8.91
CA TYR A 104 13.87 29.01 -10.03
C TYR A 104 12.61 28.24 -9.61
N SER A 105 11.45 28.67 -10.13
CA SER A 105 10.19 27.92 -10.04
C SER A 105 10.18 26.76 -11.04
N PRO A 106 9.49 25.63 -10.76
CA PRO A 106 9.26 24.56 -11.74
C PRO A 106 8.70 25.08 -13.08
N GLU A 107 7.89 26.13 -13.07
CA GLU A 107 7.35 26.79 -14.28
C GLU A 107 8.46 27.43 -15.10
N MET A 108 9.35 28.17 -14.44
CA MET A 108 10.47 28.87 -15.08
C MET A 108 11.45 27.89 -15.71
N MET A 109 11.71 26.76 -15.04
CA MET A 109 12.62 25.74 -15.54
C MET A 109 12.13 25.11 -16.85
N ILE A 110 10.82 24.91 -16.97
CA ILE A 110 10.20 24.31 -18.16
C ILE A 110 10.07 25.35 -19.28
N ASN A 111 9.64 26.57 -18.95
CA ASN A 111 9.55 27.66 -19.94
C ASN A 111 10.92 27.97 -20.56
N ALA A 112 11.99 27.91 -19.77
CA ALA A 112 13.36 28.04 -20.25
C ALA A 112 13.91 26.78 -20.94
N LYS A 113 13.10 25.73 -21.14
CA LYS A 113 13.48 24.42 -21.70
C LYS A 113 14.72 23.78 -21.05
N LYS A 114 14.97 24.11 -19.77
CA LYS A 114 16.13 23.63 -19.00
C LYS A 114 15.98 22.17 -18.54
N VAL A 115 14.74 21.69 -18.42
CA VAL A 115 14.39 20.32 -18.01
C VAL A 115 13.30 19.78 -18.92
N ASN A 116 13.53 18.60 -19.51
CA ASN A 116 12.57 17.92 -20.39
C ASN A 116 11.61 17.01 -19.60
N VAL A 117 10.89 17.59 -18.63
CA VAL A 117 9.90 16.89 -17.79
C VAL A 117 8.66 17.78 -17.67
N PRO A 118 7.44 17.25 -17.83
CA PRO A 118 6.24 18.05 -17.69
C PRO A 118 6.07 18.54 -16.25
N ILE A 119 5.48 19.73 -16.09
CA ILE A 119 5.45 20.44 -14.82
C ILE A 119 4.72 19.68 -13.70
N SER A 120 3.65 18.99 -14.09
CA SER A 120 2.86 18.12 -13.21
C SER A 120 3.71 17.02 -12.60
N THR A 121 4.70 16.51 -13.33
CA THR A 121 5.59 15.45 -12.86
C THR A 121 6.64 15.97 -11.89
N ILE A 122 7.16 17.19 -12.09
CA ILE A 122 8.06 17.83 -11.11
C ILE A 122 7.30 18.05 -9.79
N TYR A 123 6.10 18.62 -9.84
CA TYR A 123 5.27 18.76 -8.65
C TYR A 123 4.94 17.41 -8.02
N TYR A 124 4.56 16.40 -8.81
CA TYR A 124 4.33 15.04 -8.30
C TYR A 124 5.56 14.48 -7.53
N TRP A 125 6.78 14.66 -8.05
CA TRP A 125 8.00 14.23 -7.37
C TRP A 125 8.29 15.00 -6.08
N ILE A 126 7.97 16.29 -6.02
CA ILE A 126 8.08 17.11 -4.79
C ILE A 126 7.06 16.62 -3.76
N HIS A 127 5.80 16.45 -4.16
CA HIS A 127 4.71 16.01 -3.28
C HIS A 127 4.98 14.63 -2.66
N HIS A 128 5.58 13.72 -3.43
CA HIS A 128 5.94 12.38 -2.97
C HIS A 128 7.33 12.30 -2.32
N GLY A 129 8.02 13.43 -2.12
CA GLY A 129 9.32 13.49 -1.44
C GLY A 129 10.47 12.82 -2.20
N GLN A 130 10.32 12.53 -3.48
CA GLN A 130 11.31 11.78 -4.28
C GLN A 130 12.57 12.61 -4.58
N LEU A 131 12.42 13.93 -4.61
CA LEU A 131 13.51 14.88 -4.76
C LEU A 131 14.19 15.23 -3.42
N GLY A 132 13.61 14.83 -2.28
CA GLY A 132 14.06 15.28 -0.95
C GLY A 132 13.71 16.75 -0.67
N LEU A 133 12.82 17.34 -1.47
CA LEU A 133 12.34 18.70 -1.35
C LEU A 133 10.92 18.70 -0.77
N THR A 134 10.62 19.75 -0.03
CA THR A 134 9.28 20.06 0.46
C THR A 134 8.76 21.34 -0.20
N TYR A 135 7.47 21.64 -0.04
CA TYR A 135 6.91 22.89 -0.57
C TYR A 135 7.58 24.14 -0.01
N LYS A 136 8.19 24.04 1.18
CA LYS A 136 8.88 25.15 1.84
C LYS A 136 10.14 25.58 1.08
N ASP A 137 10.71 24.68 0.29
CA ASP A 137 11.94 24.92 -0.45
C ASP A 137 11.68 25.62 -1.80
N LEU A 138 10.41 25.66 -2.23
CA LEU A 138 9.98 26.39 -3.42
C LEU A 138 9.89 27.89 -3.13
N ILE A 139 10.19 28.71 -4.13
CA ILE A 139 10.03 30.17 -4.06
C ILE A 139 8.59 30.56 -3.70
N TYR A 140 7.64 29.86 -4.30
CA TYR A 140 6.21 30.07 -4.09
C TYR A 140 5.62 28.83 -3.39
N PRO A 141 5.72 28.75 -2.05
CA PRO A 141 5.18 27.64 -1.30
C PRO A 141 3.66 27.68 -1.36
N ARG A 142 3.05 26.79 -2.15
CA ARG A 142 1.60 26.63 -2.15
C ARG A 142 1.18 26.02 -0.82
N LYS A 143 0.47 26.79 0.01
CA LYS A 143 -0.09 26.27 1.27
C LYS A 143 -1.00 25.08 0.94
N PRO A 144 -0.80 23.91 1.56
CA PRO A 144 -1.71 22.79 1.36
C PRO A 144 -3.11 23.24 1.79
N LYS A 145 -4.12 22.77 1.07
CA LYS A 145 -5.51 22.98 1.48
C LYS A 145 -5.67 22.35 2.86
N THR A 146 -6.15 23.12 3.83
CA THR A 146 -6.43 22.60 5.17
C THR A 146 -7.35 21.40 5.04
N GLU A 147 -6.98 20.29 5.69
CA GLU A 147 -7.84 19.12 5.73
C GLU A 147 -9.17 19.53 6.34
N LYS A 148 -10.27 19.27 5.62
CA LYS A 148 -11.61 19.51 6.16
C LYS A 148 -11.73 18.63 7.40
N LYS A 149 -11.87 19.25 8.58
CA LYS A 149 -12.16 18.54 9.83
C LYS A 149 -13.38 17.67 9.58
N ARG A 150 -13.19 16.35 9.60
CA ARG A 150 -14.31 15.41 9.56
C ARG A 150 -14.95 15.41 10.93
N ALA A 151 -16.28 15.38 10.98
CA ALA A 151 -16.99 15.14 12.22
C ALA A 151 -16.45 13.86 12.87
N SER A 152 -16.17 13.91 14.16
CA SER A 152 -15.70 12.73 14.88
C SER A 152 -16.74 11.62 14.76
N PRO A 153 -16.36 10.33 14.86
CA PRO A 153 -17.33 9.23 14.90
C PRO A 153 -18.37 9.35 16.04
N ARG A 154 -18.10 10.19 17.05
CA ARG A 154 -18.99 10.48 18.18
C ARG A 154 -19.85 11.74 17.99
N PHE A 155 -19.71 12.45 16.87
CA PHE A 155 -20.51 13.64 16.59
C PHE A 155 -21.97 13.23 16.34
N LYS A 156 -22.87 13.60 17.27
CA LYS A 156 -24.31 13.48 17.08
C LYS A 156 -24.81 14.80 16.47
N PRO A 157 -25.43 14.80 15.28
CA PRO A 157 -26.07 16.00 14.76
C PRO A 157 -27.23 16.38 15.70
N ALA A 158 -27.36 17.67 16.01
CA ALA A 158 -28.49 18.18 16.78
C ALA A 158 -29.76 18.09 15.93
N GLY A 159 -30.79 17.40 16.44
CA GLY A 159 -32.09 17.25 15.78
C GLY A 159 -32.31 15.88 15.12
N LYS A 160 -32.59 14.88 15.96
CA LYS A 160 -33.58 13.83 15.68
C LYS A 160 -34.32 13.53 16.97
#